data_AF-A0A3C1RG96-F1
#
_entry.id   AF-A0A3C1RG96-F1
#
_cell.length_a   1.000
_cell.length_b   1.000
_cell.length_c   1.000
_cell.angle_alpha   90.00
_cell.angle_beta   90.00
_cell.angle_gamma   90.00
#
_symmetry.space_group_name_H-M   'P 1'
#
loop_
_entity.id
_entity.type
_entity.pdbx_description
1 polymer ?
#
loop_
_entity_poly.entity_id
_entity_poly.type
_entity_poly.pdbx_seq_one_letter_code
_entity_poly.pdbx_strand_id
1 'polypeptide(L)'
;MKQSILEFYDNLDKARDRALWLEFEHRNVPKQFVVFDGPEEGSYTVADKQTAEEMGITHSYYSLPENYQHWTYGDLKGIAGDPEMLSHWEEIIGKFQVMEGELLKFILKYQVPLDLIIRHELGCRGFDDHKWIGFQESEKYWMK
;
A
#
# COMPACT_ATOMS: atom_id res chain seq x y z
N MET A 1 -23.05 1.31 -11.68
CA MET A 1 -22.00 1.94 -12.49
C MET A 1 -20.66 1.42 -12.00
N LYS A 2 -19.83 0.79 -12.85
CA LYS A 2 -18.41 0.57 -12.51
C LYS A 2 -17.81 1.97 -12.37
N GLN A 3 -17.43 2.39 -11.18
CA GLN A 3 -16.57 3.55 -11.04
C GLN A 3 -15.23 3.17 -11.68
N SER A 4 -14.91 3.79 -12.82
CA SER A 4 -13.56 3.80 -13.35
C SER A 4 -12.72 4.65 -12.41
N ILE A 5 -11.60 4.11 -11.96
CA ILE A 5 -10.64 4.87 -11.14
C ILE A 5 -9.70 5.54 -12.12
N LEU A 6 -9.63 6.87 -12.03
CA LEU A 6 -8.74 7.72 -12.80
C LEU A 6 -8.31 8.86 -11.89
N GLU A 7 -7.09 8.79 -11.39
CA GLU A 7 -6.53 9.72 -10.40
C GLU A 7 -5.24 10.33 -10.95
N PHE A 8 -4.95 11.58 -10.59
CA PHE A 8 -3.82 12.35 -11.09
C PHE A 8 -2.88 12.75 -9.96
N TYR A 9 -1.58 12.74 -10.25
CA TYR A 9 -0.51 12.97 -9.28
C TYR A 9 0.66 13.73 -9.92
N ASP A 10 1.28 14.63 -9.16
CA ASP A 10 2.48 15.36 -9.61
C ASP A 10 3.80 14.66 -9.22
N ASN A 11 3.69 13.51 -8.56
CA ASN A 11 4.82 12.72 -8.09
C ASN A 11 4.67 11.25 -8.53
N LEU A 12 5.67 10.74 -9.23
CA LEU A 12 5.65 9.37 -9.78
C LEU A 12 5.59 8.31 -8.68
N ASP A 13 6.39 8.45 -7.62
CA ASP A 13 6.44 7.45 -6.56
C ASP A 13 5.12 7.40 -5.79
N LYS A 14 4.50 8.55 -5.54
CA LYS A 14 3.14 8.62 -4.96
C LYS A 14 2.09 7.96 -5.86
N ALA A 15 2.15 8.19 -7.17
CA ALA A 15 1.25 7.53 -8.12
C ALA A 15 1.44 6.00 -8.12
N ARG A 16 2.70 5.53 -8.06
CA ARG A 16 3.05 4.11 -8.00
C ARG A 16 2.59 3.45 -6.70
N ASP A 17 2.80 4.10 -5.56
CA ASP A 17 2.32 3.64 -4.26
C ASP A 17 0.80 3.57 -4.23
N ARG A 18 0.11 4.57 -4.81
CA ARG A 18 -1.35 4.54 -4.93
C ARG A 18 -1.83 3.35 -5.77
N ALA A 19 -1.23 3.14 -6.93
CA ALA A 19 -1.58 2.02 -7.80
C ALA A 19 -1.38 0.67 -7.10
N LEU A 20 -0.27 0.49 -6.38
CA LEU A 20 -0.01 -0.72 -5.60
C LEU A 20 -1.02 -0.89 -4.46
N TRP A 21 -1.38 0.20 -3.77
CA TRP A 21 -2.43 0.15 -2.74
C TRP A 21 -3.79 -0.22 -3.32
N LEU A 22 -4.15 0.30 -4.49
CA LEU A 22 -5.39 -0.06 -5.19
C LEU A 22 -5.39 -1.54 -5.60
N GLU A 23 -4.25 -2.08 -6.08
CA GLU A 23 -4.12 -3.52 -6.32
C GLU A 23 -4.33 -4.32 -5.04
N PHE A 24 -3.77 -3.87 -3.91
CA PHE A 24 -4.00 -4.52 -2.62
C PHE A 24 -5.46 -4.42 -2.16
N GLU A 25 -6.11 -3.26 -2.24
CA GLU A 25 -7.52 -3.07 -1.87
C GLU A 25 -8.46 -3.94 -2.71
N HIS A 26 -8.16 -4.07 -4.00
CA HIS A 26 -8.95 -4.83 -4.96
C HIS A 26 -8.42 -6.24 -5.23
N ARG A 27 -7.48 -6.76 -4.44
CA ARG A 27 -6.84 -8.07 -4.65
C ARG A 27 -7.80 -9.27 -4.72
N ASN A 28 -9.05 -9.09 -4.26
CA ASN A 28 -10.16 -10.04 -4.37
C ASN A 28 -10.79 -10.16 -5.75
N VAL A 29 -10.55 -9.20 -6.63
CA VAL A 29 -11.09 -9.16 -7.99
C VAL A 29 -9.93 -9.08 -8.97
N PRO A 30 -10.07 -9.59 -10.20
CA PRO A 30 -9.02 -9.53 -11.21
C PRO A 30 -8.96 -8.12 -11.82
N LYS A 31 -8.64 -7.12 -10.99
CA LYS A 31 -8.34 -5.75 -11.40
C LYS A 31 -6.84 -5.52 -11.27
N GLN A 32 -6.27 -4.92 -12.29
CA GLN A 32 -4.89 -4.43 -12.30
C GLN A 32 -4.92 -2.91 -12.40
N PHE A 33 -3.98 -2.27 -11.74
CA PHE A 33 -3.82 -0.82 -11.80
C PHE A 33 -2.48 -0.47 -12.44
N VAL A 34 -2.48 0.59 -13.23
CA VAL A 34 -1.31 1.01 -13.99
C VAL A 34 -1.05 2.49 -13.77
N VAL A 35 0.21 2.88 -13.90
CA VAL A 35 0.65 4.27 -13.86
C VAL A 35 1.25 4.63 -15.21
N PHE A 36 0.87 5.77 -15.77
CA PHE A 36 1.40 6.30 -17.03
C PHE A 36 1.47 7.83 -16.99
N ASP A 37 2.05 8.43 -18.02
CA ASP A 37 2.18 9.89 -18.11
C ASP A 37 0.81 10.57 -18.07
N GLY A 38 0.72 11.64 -17.28
CA GLY A 38 -0.47 12.45 -17.19
C GLY A 38 -0.66 13.41 -18.37
N PRO A 39 -1.81 14.08 -18.42
CA PRO A 39 -2.11 15.04 -19.50
C PRO A 39 -1.22 16.29 -19.46
N GLU A 40 -0.65 16.62 -18.29
CA GLU A 40 0.27 17.74 -18.11
C GLU A 40 1.71 17.25 -17.99
N GLU A 41 2.67 18.06 -18.46
CA GLU A 41 4.10 17.73 -18.35
C GLU A 41 4.52 17.57 -16.89
N GLY A 42 5.10 16.42 -16.56
CA GLY A 42 5.53 16.10 -15.19
C GLY A 42 4.41 15.57 -14.28
N SER A 43 3.18 15.40 -14.79
CA SER A 43 2.10 14.72 -14.08
C SER A 43 2.02 13.23 -14.44
N TYR A 44 1.36 12.47 -13.58
CA TYR A 44 1.18 11.02 -13.69
C TYR A 44 -0.29 10.66 -13.45
N THR A 45 -0.76 9.63 -14.15
CA THR A 45 -2.13 9.12 -14.03
C THR A 45 -2.11 7.70 -13.47
N VAL A 46 -2.97 7.44 -12.49
CA VAL A 46 -3.29 6.11 -11.99
C VAL A 46 -4.67 5.70 -12.50
N ALA A 47 -4.76 4.55 -13.16
CA ALA A 47 -6.03 4.01 -13.63
C ALA A 47 -6.10 2.49 -13.53
N ASP A 48 -7.31 1.94 -13.54
CA ASP A 48 -7.45 0.52 -13.84
C ASP A 48 -7.02 0.24 -15.29
N LYS A 49 -6.40 -0.93 -15.51
CA LYS A 49 -5.80 -1.27 -16.80
C LYS A 49 -6.81 -1.25 -17.95
N GLN A 50 -8.06 -1.66 -17.70
CA GLN A 50 -9.11 -1.63 -18.72
C GLN A 50 -9.36 -0.19 -19.20
N THR A 51 -9.50 0.76 -18.26
CA THR A 51 -9.65 2.18 -18.58
C THR A 51 -8.45 2.72 -19.37
N ALA A 52 -7.22 2.35 -19.00
CA ALA A 52 -6.02 2.78 -19.72
C ALA A 52 -5.99 2.26 -21.18
N GLU A 53 -6.36 0.99 -21.39
CA GLU A 53 -6.45 0.39 -22.72
C GLU A 53 -7.53 1.04 -23.59
N GLU A 54 -8.69 1.38 -23.00
CA GLU A 54 -9.76 2.14 -23.66
C GLU A 54 -9.31 3.55 -24.09
N MET A 55 -8.35 4.14 -23.36
CA MET A 55 -7.69 5.40 -23.70
C MET A 55 -6.53 5.23 -24.72
N GLY A 56 -6.26 4.01 -25.18
CA GLY A 56 -5.18 3.71 -26.13
C GLY A 56 -3.79 3.58 -25.50
N ILE A 57 -3.68 3.62 -24.18
CA ILE A 57 -2.42 3.43 -23.46
C ILE A 57 -2.26 1.93 -23.15
N THR A 58 -1.33 1.26 -23.84
CA THR A 58 -1.23 -0.21 -23.80
C THR A 58 0.15 -0.76 -23.41
N HIS A 59 1.22 0.04 -23.54
CA HIS A 59 2.61 -0.44 -23.35
C HIS A 59 3.54 0.55 -22.63
N SER A 60 3.02 1.69 -22.17
CA SER A 60 3.81 2.78 -21.57
C SER A 60 3.50 2.93 -20.09
N TYR A 61 3.65 1.85 -19.33
CA TYR A 61 3.37 1.85 -17.89
C TYR A 61 4.66 1.89 -17.08
N TYR A 62 4.64 2.66 -16.00
CA TYR A 62 5.66 2.62 -14.96
C TYR A 62 5.50 1.35 -14.12
N SER A 63 6.60 0.69 -13.79
CA SER A 63 6.61 -0.52 -12.96
C SER A 63 6.22 -0.20 -11.52
N LEU A 64 5.34 -0.99 -10.91
CA LEU A 64 5.00 -0.85 -9.49
C LEU A 64 6.14 -1.35 -8.59
N PRO A 65 6.26 -0.85 -7.35
CA PRO A 65 7.23 -1.35 -6.38
C PRO A 65 6.97 -2.83 -6.05
N GLU A 66 7.99 -3.67 -6.01
CA GLU A 66 7.85 -5.06 -5.54
C GLU A 66 7.78 -5.15 -4.01
N ASN A 67 8.52 -4.28 -3.33
CA ASN A 67 8.55 -4.14 -1.87
C ASN A 67 9.21 -2.80 -1.49
N TYR A 68 9.14 -2.46 -0.21
CA TYR A 68 9.68 -1.21 0.35
C TYR A 68 11.00 -1.38 1.13
N GLN A 69 11.68 -2.53 1.02
CA GLN A 69 12.89 -2.81 1.82
C GLN A 69 14.09 -1.92 1.47
N HIS A 70 14.06 -1.28 0.30
CA HIS A 70 15.12 -0.41 -0.21
C HIS A 70 14.97 1.05 0.25
N TRP A 71 13.92 1.39 0.99
CA TRP A 71 13.68 2.75 1.47
C TRP A 71 14.84 3.28 2.31
N THR A 72 15.22 4.51 1.99
CA THR A 72 16.12 5.34 2.78
C THR A 72 15.32 6.23 3.73
N TYR A 73 16.02 6.85 4.69
CA TYR A 73 15.42 7.91 5.50
C TYR A 73 14.95 9.11 4.68
N GLY A 74 15.54 9.36 3.50
CA GLY A 74 15.11 10.42 2.59
C GLY A 74 13.71 10.15 2.04
N ASP A 75 13.47 8.90 1.62
CA ASP A 75 12.17 8.47 1.07
C ASP A 75 11.08 8.57 2.13
N LEU A 76 11.34 8.04 3.34
CA LEU A 76 10.41 8.14 4.46
C LEU A 76 10.11 9.59 4.84
N LYS A 77 11.11 10.47 4.82
CA LYS A 77 10.93 11.91 5.09
C LYS A 77 10.06 12.57 4.01
N GLY A 78 10.22 12.15 2.75
CA GLY A 78 9.37 12.60 1.65
C GLY A 78 7.90 12.25 1.89
N ILE A 79 7.61 10.99 2.21
CA ILE A 79 6.26 10.50 2.48
C ILE A 79 5.66 11.19 3.71
N ALA A 80 6.38 11.20 4.84
CA ALA A 80 5.89 11.79 6.09
C ALA A 80 5.75 13.32 6.03
N GLY A 81 6.44 13.98 5.08
CA GLY A 81 6.35 15.42 4.84
C GLY A 81 5.31 15.82 3.80
N ASP A 82 4.67 14.85 3.13
CA ASP A 82 3.64 15.10 2.13
C ASP A 82 2.35 15.62 2.82
N PRO A 83 1.90 16.85 2.50
CA PRO A 83 0.67 17.39 3.08
C PRO A 83 -0.60 16.64 2.64
N GLU A 84 -0.52 15.87 1.55
CA GLU A 84 -1.60 15.05 1.01
C GLU A 84 -1.18 13.57 0.99
N MET A 85 -0.51 13.10 2.05
CA MET A 85 -0.04 11.72 2.19
C MET A 85 -1.16 10.71 1.89
N LEU A 86 -0.81 9.60 1.24
CA LEU A 86 -1.76 8.52 0.98
C LEU A 86 -2.26 7.92 2.30
N SER A 87 -3.56 7.65 2.38
CA SER A 87 -4.24 7.26 3.64
C SER A 87 -3.61 6.05 4.33
N HIS A 88 -3.19 5.03 3.58
CA HIS A 88 -2.55 3.84 4.17
C HIS A 88 -1.20 4.17 4.80
N TRP A 89 -0.43 5.10 4.23
CA TRP A 89 0.81 5.59 4.84
C TRP A 89 0.54 6.46 6.05
N GLU A 90 -0.48 7.31 6.00
CA GLU A 90 -0.92 8.09 7.15
C GLU A 90 -1.28 7.20 8.33
N GLU A 91 -2.05 6.14 8.10
CA GLU A 91 -2.41 5.19 9.14
C GLU A 91 -1.18 4.46 9.70
N ILE A 92 -0.31 3.91 8.84
CA ILE A 92 0.88 3.17 9.27
C ILE A 92 1.79 4.08 10.10
N ILE A 93 2.17 5.24 9.56
CA ILE A 93 3.08 6.17 10.22
C ILE A 93 2.43 6.74 11.49
N GLY A 94 1.14 7.08 11.43
CA GLY A 94 0.39 7.59 12.57
C GLY A 94 0.38 6.64 13.76
N LYS A 95 0.33 5.31 13.55
CA LYS A 95 0.44 4.33 14.64
C LYS A 95 1.81 4.36 15.33
N PHE A 96 2.88 4.59 14.60
CA PHE A 96 4.22 4.73 15.19
C PHE A 96 4.44 6.10 15.84
N GLN A 97 3.84 7.16 15.31
CA GLN A 97 3.97 8.52 15.85
C GLN A 97 3.39 8.66 17.27
N VAL A 98 2.29 7.96 17.58
CA VAL A 98 1.66 7.99 18.91
C VAL A 98 2.27 6.99 19.90
N MET A 99 3.19 6.14 19.46
CA MET A 99 3.85 5.15 20.31
C MET A 99 4.89 5.83 21.20
N GLU A 100 5.01 5.36 22.45
CA GLU A 100 6.02 5.88 23.37
C GLU A 100 7.44 5.65 22.82
N GLY A 101 8.29 6.66 22.95
CA GLY A 101 9.67 6.59 22.45
C GLY A 101 10.50 5.45 23.05
N GLU A 102 10.29 5.07 24.31
CA GLU A 102 10.99 3.93 24.91
C GLU A 102 10.55 2.59 24.30
N LEU A 103 9.28 2.45 23.91
CA LEU A 103 8.79 1.26 23.20
C LEU A 103 9.42 1.17 21.80
N LEU A 104 9.51 2.29 21.07
CA LEU A 104 10.18 2.33 19.77
C LEU A 104 11.65 1.93 19.89
N LYS A 105 12.37 2.45 20.89
CA LYS A 105 13.76 2.06 21.17
C LYS A 105 13.86 0.58 21.55
N PHE A 106 12.91 0.04 22.31
CA PHE A 106 12.87 -1.36 22.68
C PHE A 106 12.70 -2.27 21.45
N ILE A 107 11.76 -1.93 20.55
CA ILE A 107 11.53 -2.64 19.28
C ILE A 107 12.83 -2.72 18.48
N LEU A 108 13.54 -1.59 18.33
CA LEU A 108 14.80 -1.54 17.59
C LEU A 108 15.92 -2.32 18.29
N LYS A 109 16.12 -2.09 19.60
CA LYS A 109 17.24 -2.67 20.37
C LYS A 109 17.18 -4.19 20.43
N TYR A 110 15.98 -4.74 20.58
CA TYR A 110 15.78 -6.18 20.72
C TYR A 110 15.28 -6.86 19.45
N GLN A 111 15.22 -6.13 18.33
CA GLN A 111 14.78 -6.65 17.03
C GLN A 111 13.46 -7.41 17.15
N VAL A 112 12.47 -6.77 17.79
CA VAL A 112 11.16 -7.38 18.03
C VAL A 112 10.58 -7.85 16.69
N PRO A 113 10.15 -9.12 16.56
CA PRO A 113 9.65 -9.67 15.29
C PRO A 113 8.24 -9.13 15.00
N LEU A 114 8.17 -7.95 14.40
CA LEU A 114 6.92 -7.25 14.12
C LEU A 114 6.00 -8.07 13.19
N ASP A 115 6.56 -8.87 12.29
CA ASP A 115 5.81 -9.75 11.40
C ASP A 115 5.02 -10.82 12.19
N LEU A 116 5.60 -11.40 13.23
CA LEU A 116 4.91 -12.36 14.10
C LEU A 116 3.80 -11.68 14.91
N ILE A 117 4.04 -10.47 15.41
CA ILE A 117 3.02 -9.69 16.13
C ILE A 117 1.86 -9.37 15.19
N ILE A 118 2.14 -8.91 13.96
CA ILE A 118 1.12 -8.61 12.95
C ILE A 118 0.30 -9.87 12.63
N ARG A 119 0.96 -11.00 12.38
CA ARG A 119 0.28 -12.28 12.09
C ARG A 119 -0.60 -12.76 13.25
N HIS A 120 -0.11 -12.62 14.49
CA HIS A 120 -0.90 -12.94 15.67
C HIS A 120 -2.17 -12.07 15.75
N GLU A 121 -2.02 -10.75 15.58
CA GLU A 121 -3.16 -9.83 15.58
C GLU A 121 -4.15 -10.10 14.44
N LEU A 122 -3.68 -10.51 13.26
CA LEU A 122 -4.53 -10.92 12.15
C LEU A 122 -5.30 -12.22 12.46
N GLY A 123 -4.64 -13.22 13.06
CA GLY A 123 -5.27 -14.47 13.52
C GLY A 123 -6.40 -14.24 14.53
N CYS A 124 -6.18 -13.31 15.46
CA CYS A 124 -7.18 -12.93 16.47
C CYS A 124 -8.42 -12.25 15.86
N ARG A 125 -8.36 -11.78 14.61
CA ARG A 125 -9.48 -11.10 13.95
C ARG A 125 -10.43 -12.07 13.24
N GLY A 126 -10.08 -13.34 13.06
CA GLY A 126 -11.00 -14.36 12.52
C GLY A 126 -11.20 -14.35 10.99
N PHE A 127 -10.37 -13.60 10.26
CA PHE A 127 -10.38 -13.55 8.80
C PHE A 127 -9.16 -14.29 8.21
N ASP A 128 -9.31 -14.89 7.02
CA ASP A 128 -8.15 -15.13 6.14
C ASP A 128 -7.76 -13.82 5.45
N ASP A 129 -7.14 -13.86 4.27
CA ASP A 129 -6.83 -12.65 3.50
C ASP A 129 -8.06 -11.75 3.29
N HIS A 130 -9.29 -12.30 3.28
CA HIS A 130 -10.51 -11.59 2.82
C HIS A 130 -11.84 -12.00 3.46
N LYS A 131 -11.97 -13.24 3.93
CA LYS A 131 -13.22 -13.87 4.36
C LYS A 131 -13.14 -14.21 5.83
N TRP A 132 -14.27 -14.05 6.52
CA TRP A 132 -14.42 -14.58 7.87
C TRP A 132 -14.38 -16.11 7.81
N ILE A 133 -13.39 -16.70 8.47
CA ILE A 133 -13.21 -18.16 8.58
C ILE A 133 -13.27 -18.65 10.03
N GLY A 134 -13.49 -17.74 10.98
CA GLY A 134 -13.50 -18.01 12.41
C GLY A 134 -12.10 -18.02 13.02
N PHE A 135 -12.03 -17.80 14.34
CA PHE A 135 -10.78 -17.55 15.05
C PHE A 135 -9.75 -18.69 14.92
N GLN A 136 -10.17 -19.95 15.10
CA GLN A 136 -9.24 -21.10 15.06
C GLN A 136 -8.60 -21.33 13.70
N GLU A 137 -9.37 -21.15 12.62
CA GLU A 137 -8.85 -21.34 11.26
C GLU A 137 -8.04 -20.13 10.80
N SER A 138 -8.44 -18.92 11.20
CA SER A 138 -7.66 -17.69 10.98
C SER A 138 -6.30 -17.76 11.66
N GLU A 139 -6.25 -18.21 12.90
CA GLU A 139 -5.00 -18.44 13.63
C GLU A 139 -4.06 -19.37 12.86
N LYS A 140 -4.55 -20.54 12.42
CA LYS A 140 -3.77 -21.49 11.61
C LYS A 140 -3.35 -20.93 10.25
N TYR A 141 -4.15 -20.02 9.68
CA TYR A 141 -3.86 -19.40 8.40
C TYR A 141 -2.66 -18.44 8.51
N TRP A 142 -2.67 -17.57 9.52
CA TRP A 142 -1.67 -16.52 9.71
C TRP A 142 -0.40 -16.97 10.44
N MET A 143 -0.49 -17.98 11.31
CA MET A 143 0.62 -18.54 12.09
C MET A 143 1.45 -19.61 11.34
N LYS A 144 1.38 -19.62 10.01
CA LYS A 144 2.31 -20.38 9.16
C LYS A 144 3.62 -19.62 9.00
#